data_AF-A0A3N5RX05-F1
#
_entry.id   AF-A0A3N5RX05-F1
#
_cell.length_a   1.000
_cell.length_b   1.000
_cell.length_c   1.000
_cell.angle_alpha   90.00
_cell.angle_beta   90.00
_cell.angle_gamma   90.00
#
_symmetry.space_group_name_H-M   'P 1'
#
loop_
_entity.id
_entity.type
_entity.pdbx_description
1 polymer ?
#
loop_
_entity_poly.entity_id
_entity_poly.type
_entity_poly.pdbx_seq_one_letter_code
_entity_poly.pdbx_strand_id
1 'polypeptide(L)'
;MMKKRIGTILILVAVLFFLNAIFGRYIVLPGFLQMLESGRGDLASAAQNVEGWKIARYLLWSYSFKLGLLLLTVGAFLRTPMRPARFWLFAVAGLIYVGFAYMPLPIPISTVFGVAGGVMTLLMILIVLAWARERGQMPETLANASDFRMAGYFFFAMATYTICSLMGVRTFALQPEKMIRYGLQADAASFAFHLLIELVLGWLFTFIGSRKEKILEMARPPQFAEGTRHV
;
A
#
# COMPACT_ATOMS: atom_id res chain seq x y z
N MET A 1 13.43 9.27 26.74
CA MET A 1 13.58 7.80 26.87
C MET A 1 12.26 7.05 26.62
N MET A 2 11.14 7.49 27.22
CA MET A 2 9.81 6.86 27.09
C MET A 2 9.32 6.69 25.64
N LYS A 3 9.39 7.73 24.79
CA LYS A 3 8.95 7.67 23.38
C LYS A 3 9.63 6.55 22.57
N LYS A 4 10.92 6.31 22.79
CA LYS A 4 11.68 5.25 22.11
C LYS A 4 11.17 3.86 22.49
N ARG A 5 10.86 3.64 23.78
CA ARG A 5 10.30 2.36 24.26
C ARG A 5 8.92 2.10 23.66
N ILE A 6 8.04 3.10 23.67
CA ILE A 6 6.71 3.03 23.04
C ILE A 6 6.85 2.71 21.54
N GLY A 7 7.73 3.40 20.84
CA GLY A 7 7.99 3.14 19.42
C GLY A 7 8.43 1.70 19.14
N THR A 8 9.33 1.14 19.96
CA THR A 8 9.73 -0.27 19.85
C THR A 8 8.57 -1.23 20.09
N ILE A 9 7.75 -0.98 21.09
CA ILE A 9 6.57 -1.81 21.38
C ILE A 9 5.60 -1.80 20.19
N LEU A 10 5.30 -0.63 19.62
CA LEU A 10 4.42 -0.52 18.44
C LEU A 10 4.96 -1.30 17.24
N ILE A 11 6.28 -1.25 17.00
CA ILE A 11 6.92 -2.02 15.93
C ILE A 11 6.79 -3.53 16.18
N LEU A 12 6.99 -3.99 17.42
CA LEU A 12 6.83 -5.41 17.75
C LEU A 12 5.39 -5.88 17.57
N VAL A 13 4.41 -5.07 18.02
CA VAL A 13 2.99 -5.35 17.82
C VAL A 13 2.65 -5.36 16.32
N ALA A 14 3.22 -4.45 15.52
CA ALA A 14 3.04 -4.44 14.07
C ALA A 14 3.52 -5.74 13.42
N VAL A 15 4.66 -6.29 13.85
CA VAL A 15 5.16 -7.59 13.39
C VAL A 15 4.15 -8.71 13.68
N LEU A 16 3.56 -8.74 14.89
CA LEU A 16 2.53 -9.72 15.22
C LEU A 16 1.31 -9.62 14.30
N PHE A 17 0.88 -8.39 13.97
CA PHE A 17 -0.19 -8.18 13.00
C PHE A 17 0.19 -8.66 11.59
N PHE A 18 1.40 -8.41 11.11
CA PHE A 18 1.84 -8.95 9.81
C PHE A 18 1.89 -10.47 9.79
N LEU A 19 2.40 -11.11 10.85
CA LEU A 19 2.39 -12.56 10.98
C LEU A 19 0.95 -13.08 10.94
N ASN A 20 0.03 -12.45 11.67
CA ASN A 20 -1.37 -12.81 11.62
C ASN A 20 -1.99 -12.61 10.22
N ALA A 21 -1.63 -11.56 9.48
CA ALA A 21 -2.10 -11.33 8.12
C ALA A 21 -1.63 -12.44 7.15
N ILE A 22 -0.37 -12.84 7.26
CA ILE A 22 0.25 -13.90 6.43
C ILE A 22 -0.34 -15.26 6.78
N PHE A 23 -0.27 -15.68 8.04
CA PHE A 23 -0.71 -17.00 8.47
C PHE A 23 -2.23 -17.14 8.56
N GLY A 24 -2.94 -16.04 8.81
CA GLY A 24 -4.39 -16.02 8.86
C GLY A 24 -5.04 -16.44 7.54
N ARG A 25 -4.36 -16.28 6.40
CA ARG A 25 -4.84 -16.83 5.12
C ARG A 25 -5.02 -18.36 5.18
N TYR A 26 -4.14 -19.08 5.88
CA TYR A 26 -4.20 -20.54 5.96
C TYR A 26 -5.14 -21.05 7.06
N ILE A 27 -5.42 -20.22 8.06
CA ILE A 27 -6.23 -20.60 9.24
C ILE A 27 -7.67 -20.11 9.10
N VAL A 28 -7.85 -18.85 8.70
CA VAL A 28 -9.15 -18.16 8.72
C VAL A 28 -9.91 -18.34 7.41
N LEU A 29 -9.21 -18.29 6.27
CA LEU A 29 -9.86 -18.32 4.95
C LEU A 29 -10.56 -19.66 4.64
N PRO A 30 -9.99 -20.86 4.92
CA PRO A 30 -10.67 -22.12 4.61
C PRO A 30 -12.00 -22.26 5.38
N GLY A 31 -12.00 -21.93 6.67
CA GLY A 31 -13.22 -21.98 7.48
C GLY A 31 -14.28 -20.95 7.06
N PHE A 32 -13.85 -19.79 6.57
CA PHE A 32 -14.77 -18.79 6.01
C PHE A 32 -15.35 -19.22 4.66
N LEU A 33 -14.56 -19.82 3.77
CA LEU A 33 -15.03 -20.33 2.48
C LEU A 33 -16.01 -21.50 2.65
N GLN A 34 -15.68 -22.48 3.50
CA GLN A 34 -16.56 -23.60 3.82
C GLN A 34 -17.91 -23.13 4.39
N MET A 35 -17.91 -22.03 5.15
CA MET A 35 -19.12 -21.40 5.66
C MET A 35 -19.95 -20.74 4.54
N LEU A 36 -19.32 -20.03 3.61
CA LEU A 36 -20.02 -19.45 2.46
C LEU A 36 -20.61 -20.53 1.54
N GLU A 37 -19.91 -21.66 1.39
CA GLU A 37 -20.38 -22.79 0.59
C GLU A 37 -21.52 -23.58 1.27
N SER A 38 -21.56 -23.60 2.61
CA SER A 38 -22.66 -24.23 3.36
C SER A 38 -23.89 -23.32 3.52
N GLY A 39 -23.69 -22.00 3.49
CA GLY A 39 -24.76 -21.00 3.44
C GLY A 39 -25.45 -20.96 2.08
N ARG A 40 -26.38 -21.88 1.85
CA ARG A 40 -27.17 -21.99 0.61
C ARG A 40 -27.86 -20.66 0.24
N GLY A 41 -27.24 -19.85 -0.61
CA GLY A 41 -27.92 -18.94 -1.54
C GLY A 41 -27.85 -17.44 -1.26
N ASP A 42 -27.63 -16.94 -0.04
CA ASP A 42 -27.49 -15.50 0.20
C ASP A 42 -26.60 -15.12 1.41
N LEU A 43 -25.94 -13.94 1.32
CA LEU A 43 -25.00 -13.38 2.32
C LEU A 43 -25.65 -13.01 3.66
N ALA A 44 -26.91 -12.58 3.67
CA ALA A 44 -27.68 -12.26 4.87
C ALA A 44 -28.06 -13.53 5.65
N SER A 45 -28.45 -14.59 4.96
CA SER A 45 -28.72 -15.91 5.54
C SER A 45 -27.46 -16.57 6.09
N ALA A 46 -26.32 -16.39 5.39
CA ALA A 46 -25.01 -16.80 5.89
C ALA A 46 -24.64 -16.01 7.16
N ALA A 47 -24.82 -14.68 7.17
CA ALA A 47 -24.46 -13.80 8.28
C ALA A 47 -25.23 -14.08 9.59
N GLN A 48 -26.49 -14.50 9.51
CA GLN A 48 -27.32 -14.77 10.70
C GLN A 48 -26.93 -16.04 11.47
N ASN A 49 -26.21 -16.97 10.81
CA ASN A 49 -25.81 -18.25 11.41
C ASN A 49 -24.32 -18.32 11.77
N VAL A 50 -23.61 -17.19 11.73
CA VAL A 50 -22.18 -17.16 12.04
C VAL A 50 -21.95 -16.88 13.52
N GLU A 51 -21.22 -17.77 14.19
CA GLU A 51 -20.69 -17.51 15.52
C GLU A 51 -19.89 -16.19 15.55
N GLY A 52 -20.23 -15.28 16.47
CA GLY A 52 -19.60 -13.96 16.56
C GLY A 52 -18.07 -14.00 16.67
N TRP A 53 -17.50 -15.06 17.26
CA TRP A 53 -16.05 -15.28 17.30
C TRP A 53 -15.43 -15.44 15.91
N LYS A 54 -16.07 -16.16 14.98
CA LYS A 54 -15.58 -16.35 13.60
C LYS A 54 -15.58 -15.02 12.84
N ILE A 55 -16.61 -14.20 13.04
CA ILE A 55 -16.67 -12.82 12.50
C ILE A 55 -15.52 -11.99 13.08
N ALA A 56 -15.35 -11.97 14.41
CA ALA A 56 -14.29 -11.22 15.07
C ALA A 56 -12.90 -11.65 14.59
N ARG A 57 -12.68 -12.96 14.41
CA ARG A 57 -11.42 -13.51 13.90
C ARG A 57 -11.16 -13.11 12.45
N TYR A 58 -12.18 -13.14 11.60
CA TYR A 58 -12.11 -12.67 10.22
C TYR A 58 -11.80 -11.18 10.15
N LEU A 59 -12.50 -10.35 10.92
CA LEU A 59 -12.24 -8.92 10.99
C LEU A 59 -10.81 -8.65 11.46
N LEU A 60 -10.37 -9.29 12.54
CA LEU A 60 -9.00 -9.17 13.02
C LEU A 60 -7.98 -9.51 11.92
N TRP A 61 -8.16 -10.62 11.21
CA TRP A 61 -7.29 -10.99 10.09
C TRP A 61 -7.32 -9.96 8.95
N SER A 62 -8.50 -9.55 8.49
CA SER A 62 -8.65 -8.60 7.38
C SER A 62 -8.00 -7.24 7.67
N TYR A 63 -8.14 -6.74 8.91
CA TYR A 63 -7.55 -5.47 9.33
C TYR A 63 -6.07 -5.58 9.70
N SER A 64 -5.53 -6.78 9.89
CA SER A 64 -4.19 -6.99 10.43
C SER A 64 -3.11 -6.31 9.60
N PHE A 65 -3.15 -6.42 8.27
CA PHE A 65 -2.14 -5.76 7.42
C PHE A 65 -2.18 -4.23 7.57
N LYS A 66 -3.37 -3.62 7.53
CA LYS A 66 -3.53 -2.16 7.60
C LYS A 66 -3.12 -1.61 8.97
N LEU A 67 -3.52 -2.29 10.04
CA LEU A 67 -3.14 -1.95 11.41
C LEU A 67 -1.63 -2.15 11.63
N GLY A 68 -1.07 -3.26 11.17
CA GLY A 68 0.37 -3.51 11.22
C GLY A 68 1.16 -2.40 10.54
N LEU A 69 0.76 -1.98 9.34
CA LEU A 69 1.41 -0.89 8.63
C LEU A 69 1.31 0.45 9.37
N LEU A 70 0.13 0.79 9.90
CA LEU A 70 -0.06 2.02 10.70
C LEU A 70 0.83 2.02 11.94
N LEU A 71 0.83 0.93 12.71
CA LEU A 71 1.63 0.78 13.93
C LEU A 71 3.13 0.82 13.63
N LEU A 72 3.57 0.18 12.54
CA LEU A 72 4.96 0.21 12.08
C LEU A 72 5.39 1.66 11.78
N THR A 73 4.60 2.39 11.01
CA THR A 73 4.91 3.76 10.61
C THR A 73 4.88 4.72 11.80
N VAL A 74 3.87 4.65 12.67
CA VAL A 74 3.79 5.46 13.89
C VAL A 74 4.96 5.13 14.83
N GLY A 75 5.26 3.84 15.01
CA GLY A 75 6.39 3.39 15.83
C GLY A 75 7.73 3.86 15.29
N ALA A 76 7.92 3.87 13.97
CA ALA A 76 9.10 4.43 13.32
C ALA A 76 9.22 5.94 13.53
N PHE A 77 8.11 6.70 13.37
CA PHE A 77 8.10 8.15 13.59
C PHE A 77 8.37 8.56 15.04
N LEU A 78 7.97 7.76 16.03
CA LEU A 78 8.33 8.02 17.43
C LEU A 78 9.83 7.87 17.71
N ARG A 79 10.58 7.23 16.80
CA ARG A 79 12.03 7.02 16.90
C ARG A 79 12.85 8.02 16.08
N THR A 80 12.21 8.78 15.19
CA THR A 80 12.86 9.79 14.36
C THR A 80 12.48 11.20 14.82
N PRO A 81 13.37 12.19 14.69
CA PRO A 81 13.01 13.58 14.95
C PRO A 81 12.06 14.07 13.87
N MET A 82 10.78 14.22 14.19
CA MET A 82 9.75 14.71 13.27
C MET A 82 8.92 15.82 13.90
N ARG A 83 8.50 16.79 13.09
CA ARG A 83 7.59 17.86 13.53
C ARG A 83 6.26 17.26 14.03
N PRO A 84 5.74 17.63 15.22
CA PRO A 84 4.52 17.05 15.77
C PRO A 84 3.31 17.14 14.85
N ALA A 85 3.14 18.23 14.12
CA ALA A 85 2.03 18.40 13.18
C ALA A 85 2.02 17.33 12.07
N ARG A 86 3.19 17.00 11.50
CA ARG A 86 3.31 15.94 10.49
C ARG A 86 3.02 14.58 11.11
N PHE A 87 3.47 14.35 12.35
CA PHE A 87 3.22 13.10 13.05
C PHE A 87 1.72 12.87 13.22
N TRP A 88 1.00 13.87 13.74
CA TRP A 88 -0.44 13.78 13.93
C TRP A 88 -1.21 13.67 12.62
N LEU A 89 -0.78 14.38 11.56
CA LEU A 89 -1.37 14.23 10.24
C LEU A 89 -1.33 12.76 9.77
N PHE A 90 -0.17 12.11 9.83
CA PHE A 90 -0.05 10.70 9.43
C PHE A 90 -0.83 9.76 10.34
N ALA A 91 -0.76 9.96 11.65
CA ALA A 91 -1.44 9.08 12.61
C ALA A 91 -2.98 9.17 12.47
N VAL A 92 -3.52 10.38 12.39
CA VAL A 92 -4.96 10.63 12.27
C VAL A 92 -5.47 10.19 10.89
N ALA A 93 -4.80 10.60 9.81
CA ALA A 93 -5.19 10.18 8.46
C ALA A 93 -5.14 8.65 8.30
N GLY A 94 -4.11 8.02 8.86
CA GLY A 94 -3.99 6.56 8.86
C GLY A 94 -5.10 5.88 9.65
N LEU A 95 -5.46 6.38 10.84
CA LEU A 95 -6.55 5.84 11.64
C LEU A 95 -7.91 5.99 10.94
N ILE A 96 -8.17 7.17 10.36
CA ILE A 96 -9.38 7.43 9.55
C ILE A 96 -9.43 6.43 8.39
N TYR A 97 -8.35 6.31 7.60
CA TYR A 97 -8.29 5.37 6.48
C TYR A 97 -8.59 3.93 6.92
N VAL A 98 -8.00 3.48 8.03
CA VAL A 98 -8.29 2.15 8.57
C VAL A 98 -9.78 2.00 8.89
N GLY A 99 -10.39 2.96 9.58
CA GLY A 99 -11.82 2.90 9.94
C GLY A 99 -12.78 2.83 8.75
N PHE A 100 -12.43 3.48 7.63
CA PHE A 100 -13.24 3.50 6.42
C PHE A 100 -12.90 2.39 5.40
N ALA A 101 -11.83 1.62 5.62
CA ALA A 101 -11.27 0.70 4.62
C ALA A 101 -12.23 -0.40 4.12
N TYR A 102 -13.29 -0.70 4.87
CA TYR A 102 -14.30 -1.71 4.52
C TYR A 102 -15.72 -1.15 4.47
N MET A 103 -15.87 0.17 4.57
CA MET A 103 -17.18 0.80 4.43
C MET A 103 -17.55 0.91 2.95
N PRO A 104 -18.76 0.49 2.56
CA PRO A 104 -19.23 0.70 1.19
C PRO A 104 -19.37 2.20 0.93
N LEU A 105 -18.84 2.66 -0.19
CA LEU A 105 -19.03 4.04 -0.64
C LEU A 105 -20.34 4.14 -1.42
N PRO A 106 -21.24 5.08 -1.10
CA PRO A 106 -22.52 5.25 -1.78
C PRO A 106 -22.35 6.01 -3.11
N ILE A 107 -21.37 5.64 -3.93
CA ILE A 107 -21.00 6.31 -5.18
C ILE A 107 -20.85 5.25 -6.28
N PRO A 108 -21.31 5.52 -7.52
CA PRO A 108 -21.09 4.60 -8.63
C PRO A 108 -19.61 4.28 -8.81
N ILE A 109 -19.28 2.98 -8.76
CA ILE A 109 -17.90 2.48 -8.85
C ILE A 109 -17.22 3.02 -10.11
N SER A 110 -17.92 3.04 -11.25
CA SER A 110 -17.39 3.58 -12.51
C SER A 110 -16.91 5.03 -12.42
N THR A 111 -17.61 5.87 -11.66
CA THR A 111 -17.25 7.29 -11.47
C THR A 111 -16.00 7.41 -10.60
N VAL A 112 -15.93 6.63 -9.51
CA VAL A 112 -14.75 6.61 -8.63
C VAL A 112 -13.50 6.18 -9.41
N PHE A 113 -13.59 5.10 -10.20
CA PHE A 113 -12.46 4.63 -11.00
C PHE A 113 -12.06 5.61 -12.10
N GLY A 114 -13.03 6.27 -12.76
CA GLY A 114 -12.75 7.28 -13.79
C GLY A 114 -12.03 8.51 -13.24
N VAL A 115 -12.55 9.09 -12.14
CA VAL A 115 -11.96 10.28 -11.52
C VAL A 115 -10.61 9.95 -10.88
N ALA A 116 -10.53 8.87 -10.10
CA ALA A 116 -9.29 8.45 -9.46
C ALA A 116 -8.21 8.13 -10.52
N GLY A 117 -8.60 7.43 -11.60
CA GLY A 117 -7.71 7.14 -12.72
C GLY A 117 -7.13 8.41 -13.35
N GLY A 118 -7.98 9.38 -13.69
CA GLY A 118 -7.54 10.65 -14.26
C GLY A 118 -6.59 11.43 -13.35
N VAL A 119 -6.91 11.51 -12.05
CA VAL A 119 -6.04 12.17 -11.05
C VAL A 119 -4.70 11.45 -10.93
N MET A 120 -4.68 10.12 -10.85
CA MET A 120 -3.44 9.35 -10.75
C MET A 120 -2.56 9.52 -12.00
N THR A 121 -3.16 9.51 -13.19
CA THR A 121 -2.44 9.77 -14.45
C THR A 121 -1.83 11.17 -14.47
N LEU A 122 -2.58 12.20 -14.07
CA LEU A 122 -2.06 13.56 -14.00
C LEU A 122 -0.88 13.67 -13.02
N LEU A 123 -1.02 13.10 -11.82
CA LEU A 123 0.05 13.09 -10.82
C LEU A 123 1.30 12.37 -11.34
N MET A 124 1.13 11.24 -12.04
CA MET A 124 2.24 10.53 -12.67
C MET A 124 2.97 11.39 -13.71
N ILE A 125 2.23 12.07 -14.60
CA ILE A 125 2.82 12.99 -15.58
C ILE A 125 3.62 14.08 -14.86
N LEU A 126 3.05 14.70 -13.82
CA LEU A 126 3.73 15.74 -13.05
C LEU A 126 5.01 15.22 -12.37
N ILE A 127 4.97 14.01 -11.79
CA ILE A 127 6.15 13.36 -11.21
C ILE A 127 7.23 13.13 -12.27
N VAL A 128 6.86 12.63 -13.46
CA VAL A 128 7.79 12.40 -14.57
C VAL A 128 8.43 13.69 -15.07
N LEU A 129 7.63 14.73 -15.26
CA LEU A 129 8.13 16.02 -15.72
C LEU A 129 9.04 16.69 -14.68
N ALA A 130 8.68 16.61 -13.40
CA ALA A 130 9.53 17.11 -12.32
C ALA A 130 10.86 16.34 -12.28
N TRP A 131 10.80 15.01 -12.30
CA TRP A 131 11.98 14.15 -12.32
C TRP A 131 12.89 14.44 -13.52
N ALA A 132 12.33 14.56 -14.73
CA ALA A 132 13.11 14.81 -15.95
C ALA A 132 13.88 16.14 -15.88
N ARG A 133 13.26 17.18 -15.30
CA ARG A 133 13.91 18.49 -15.08
C ARG A 133 15.05 18.40 -14.08
N GLU A 134 14.81 17.75 -12.95
CA GLU A 134 15.80 17.64 -11.88
C GLU A 134 16.96 16.71 -12.25
N ARG A 135 16.67 15.62 -12.99
CA ARG A 135 17.63 14.57 -13.33
C ARG A 135 18.81 15.07 -14.16
N GLY A 136 18.60 16.06 -15.03
CA GLY A 136 19.66 16.66 -15.84
C GLY A 136 20.66 17.50 -15.04
N GLN A 137 20.30 17.88 -13.81
CA GLN A 137 21.11 18.71 -12.92
C GLN A 137 21.82 17.89 -11.84
N MET A 138 21.54 16.58 -11.74
CA MET A 138 22.09 15.72 -10.70
C MET A 138 23.47 15.16 -11.09
N PRO A 139 24.43 15.09 -10.14
CA PRO A 139 25.63 14.27 -10.28
C PRO A 139 25.27 12.82 -10.56
N GLU A 140 26.06 12.13 -11.38
CA GLU A 140 25.79 10.76 -11.87
C GLU A 140 25.45 9.75 -10.75
N THR A 141 26.09 9.89 -9.58
CA THR A 141 25.85 9.03 -8.42
C THR A 141 24.45 9.20 -7.83
N LEU A 142 23.97 10.44 -7.67
CA LEU A 142 22.61 10.76 -7.19
C LEU A 142 21.56 10.46 -8.26
N ALA A 143 21.91 10.72 -9.51
CA ALA A 143 21.13 10.38 -10.69
C ALA A 143 20.74 8.89 -10.70
N ASN A 144 21.69 7.99 -10.44
CA ASN A 144 21.44 6.55 -10.38
C ASN A 144 20.40 6.17 -9.28
N ALA A 145 20.49 6.77 -8.09
CA ALA A 145 19.49 6.54 -7.03
C ALA A 145 18.09 7.05 -7.44
N SER A 146 18.04 8.20 -8.10
CA SER A 146 16.82 8.79 -8.66
C SER A 146 16.21 7.90 -9.75
N ASP A 147 17.03 7.32 -10.63
CA ASP A 147 16.61 6.43 -11.72
C ASP A 147 15.92 5.17 -11.17
N PHE A 148 16.46 4.57 -10.09
CA PHE A 148 15.81 3.45 -9.42
C PHE A 148 14.48 3.83 -8.77
N ARG A 149 14.39 5.00 -8.13
CA ARG A 149 13.11 5.47 -7.58
C ARG A 149 12.08 5.69 -8.68
N MET A 150 12.51 6.22 -9.82
CA MET A 150 11.66 6.45 -10.98
C MET A 150 11.17 5.14 -11.60
N ALA A 151 12.03 4.12 -11.70
CA ALA A 151 11.63 2.78 -12.09
C ALA A 151 10.57 2.21 -11.13
N GLY A 152 10.72 2.43 -9.82
CA GLY A 152 9.71 2.07 -8.82
C GLY A 152 8.35 2.72 -9.09
N TYR A 153 8.34 4.03 -9.33
CA TYR A 153 7.11 4.77 -9.68
C TYR A 153 6.49 4.30 -10.99
N PHE A 154 7.30 3.98 -12.00
CA PHE A 154 6.82 3.40 -13.25
C PHE A 154 6.05 2.09 -12.99
N PHE A 155 6.61 1.16 -12.22
CA PHE A 155 5.93 -0.10 -11.90
C PHE A 155 4.67 0.09 -11.05
N PHE A 156 4.65 1.06 -10.12
CA PHE A 156 3.41 1.41 -9.43
C PHE A 156 2.35 2.01 -10.36
N ALA A 157 2.76 2.78 -11.38
CA ALA A 157 1.88 3.28 -12.42
C ALA A 157 1.26 2.12 -13.22
N MET A 158 2.09 1.17 -13.63
CA MET A 158 1.65 -0.03 -14.36
C MET A 158 0.69 -0.87 -13.51
N ALA A 159 1.04 -1.14 -12.25
CA ALA A 159 0.16 -1.82 -11.29
C ALA A 159 -1.20 -1.11 -11.15
N THR A 160 -1.20 0.22 -11.05
CA THR A 160 -2.42 1.03 -10.98
C THR A 160 -3.29 0.84 -12.23
N TYR A 161 -2.69 0.86 -13.42
CA TYR A 161 -3.40 0.64 -14.67
C TYR A 161 -3.93 -0.80 -14.81
N THR A 162 -3.14 -1.79 -14.37
CA THR A 162 -3.52 -3.21 -14.33
C THR A 162 -4.71 -3.44 -13.40
N ILE A 163 -4.75 -2.78 -12.23
CA ILE A 163 -5.91 -2.79 -11.32
C ILE A 163 -7.18 -2.29 -12.04
N CYS A 164 -7.09 -1.17 -12.74
CA CYS A 164 -8.23 -0.63 -13.48
C CYS A 164 -8.74 -1.62 -14.54
N SER A 165 -7.83 -2.30 -15.25
CA SER A 165 -8.18 -3.33 -16.23
C SER A 165 -8.81 -4.57 -15.57
N LEU A 166 -8.24 -5.03 -14.45
CA LEU A 166 -8.72 -6.18 -13.67
C LEU A 166 -10.10 -5.91 -13.04
N MET A 167 -10.38 -4.69 -12.61
CA MET A 167 -11.67 -4.37 -11.97
C MET A 167 -12.72 -3.90 -12.99
N GLY A 168 -12.27 -3.46 -14.17
CA GLY A 168 -13.09 -2.90 -15.23
C GLY A 168 -13.53 -3.90 -16.31
N VAL A 169 -13.64 -3.41 -17.54
CA VAL A 169 -14.28 -4.11 -18.67
C VAL A 169 -13.47 -5.27 -19.24
N ARG A 170 -12.18 -5.40 -18.88
CA ARG A 170 -11.33 -6.45 -19.46
C ARG A 170 -11.61 -7.82 -18.87
N THR A 171 -11.90 -7.89 -17.58
CA THR A 171 -12.11 -9.16 -16.88
C THR A 171 -13.40 -9.18 -16.07
N PHE A 172 -14.03 -8.03 -15.82
CA PHE A 172 -15.25 -7.90 -15.02
C PHE A 172 -15.12 -8.51 -13.62
N ALA A 173 -13.96 -8.39 -12.94
CA ALA A 173 -13.76 -9.01 -11.63
C ALA A 173 -14.74 -8.53 -10.55
N LEU A 174 -15.34 -7.34 -10.72
CA LEU A 174 -16.40 -6.81 -9.85
C LEU A 174 -17.83 -7.21 -10.27
N GLN A 175 -18.00 -7.89 -11.41
CA GLN A 175 -19.29 -8.32 -11.96
C GLN A 175 -19.19 -9.81 -12.31
N PRO A 176 -19.18 -10.69 -11.28
CA PRO A 176 -18.87 -12.11 -11.44
C PRO A 176 -19.79 -12.81 -12.44
N GLU A 177 -21.05 -12.38 -12.56
CA GLU A 177 -22.01 -12.92 -13.53
C GLU A 177 -21.52 -12.70 -14.98
N LYS A 178 -20.96 -11.52 -15.27
CA LYS A 178 -20.38 -11.22 -16.60
C LYS A 178 -19.06 -11.96 -16.79
N MET A 179 -18.20 -11.98 -15.77
CA MET A 179 -16.93 -12.72 -15.84
C MET A 179 -17.16 -14.20 -16.15
N ILE A 180 -18.15 -14.83 -15.51
CA ILE A 180 -18.55 -16.23 -15.78
C ILE A 180 -19.15 -16.36 -17.17
N ARG A 181 -20.09 -15.49 -17.54
CA ARG A 181 -20.76 -15.53 -18.84
C ARG A 181 -19.79 -15.45 -20.02
N TYR A 182 -18.71 -14.67 -19.89
CA TYR A 182 -17.72 -14.49 -20.94
C TYR A 182 -16.47 -15.38 -20.79
N GLY A 183 -16.38 -16.23 -19.75
CA GLY A 183 -15.25 -17.14 -19.57
C GLY A 183 -13.92 -16.45 -19.22
N LEU A 184 -13.95 -15.31 -18.53
CA LEU A 184 -12.78 -14.44 -18.33
C LEU A 184 -12.01 -14.72 -17.03
N GLN A 185 -12.26 -15.83 -16.34
CA GLN A 185 -11.66 -16.14 -15.04
C GLN A 185 -10.14 -16.35 -15.14
N ALA A 186 -9.68 -17.04 -16.18
CA ALA A 186 -8.25 -17.27 -16.42
C ALA A 186 -7.52 -15.94 -16.71
N ASP A 187 -8.15 -15.06 -17.46
CA ASP A 187 -7.63 -13.71 -17.72
C ASP A 187 -7.58 -12.89 -16.43
N ALA A 188 -8.63 -12.90 -15.61
CA ALA A 188 -8.65 -12.25 -14.30
C ALA A 188 -7.50 -12.73 -13.41
N ALA A 189 -7.27 -14.04 -13.36
CA ALA A 189 -6.16 -14.63 -12.62
C ALA A 189 -4.80 -14.16 -13.18
N SER A 190 -4.61 -14.20 -14.50
CA SER A 190 -3.40 -13.71 -15.16
C SER A 190 -3.13 -12.24 -14.85
N PHE A 191 -4.15 -11.38 -14.92
CA PHE A 191 -4.06 -9.96 -14.55
C PHE A 191 -3.66 -9.76 -13.08
N ALA A 192 -4.22 -10.55 -12.16
CA ALA A 192 -3.85 -10.50 -10.76
C ALA A 192 -2.38 -10.90 -10.53
N PHE A 193 -1.85 -11.87 -11.29
CA PHE A 193 -0.43 -12.24 -11.24
C PHE A 193 0.47 -11.12 -11.76
N HIS A 194 0.14 -10.49 -12.90
CA HIS A 194 0.89 -9.35 -13.44
C HIS A 194 0.91 -8.20 -12.45
N LEU A 195 -0.24 -7.86 -11.86
CA LEU A 195 -0.34 -6.85 -10.82
C LEU A 195 0.61 -7.14 -9.64
N LEU A 196 0.66 -8.38 -9.18
CA LEU A 196 1.54 -8.76 -8.08
C LEU A 196 3.02 -8.56 -8.45
N ILE A 197 3.43 -8.96 -9.66
CA ILE A 197 4.79 -8.78 -10.16
C ILE A 197 5.14 -7.29 -10.23
N GLU A 198 4.26 -6.47 -10.80
CA GLU A 198 4.43 -5.02 -10.93
C GLU A 198 4.58 -4.37 -9.55
N LEU A 199 3.73 -4.72 -8.58
CA LEU A 199 3.85 -4.21 -7.20
C LEU A 199 5.17 -4.62 -6.56
N VAL A 200 5.59 -5.87 -6.69
CA VAL A 200 6.87 -6.36 -6.14
C VAL A 200 8.05 -5.58 -6.72
N LEU A 201 8.07 -5.38 -8.05
CA LEU A 201 9.11 -4.60 -8.72
C LEU A 201 9.07 -3.13 -8.27
N GLY A 202 7.89 -2.53 -8.15
CA GLY A 202 7.70 -1.17 -7.66
C GLY A 202 8.30 -0.96 -6.27
N TRP A 203 8.01 -1.87 -5.34
CA TRP A 203 8.58 -1.85 -3.99
C TRP A 203 10.09 -2.10 -3.98
N LEU A 204 10.57 -3.07 -4.76
CA LEU A 204 11.99 -3.42 -4.85
C LEU A 204 12.82 -2.22 -5.34
N PHE A 205 12.43 -1.60 -6.44
CA PHE A 205 13.18 -0.48 -7.01
C PHE A 205 13.12 0.77 -6.13
N THR A 206 11.98 1.05 -5.51
CA THR A 206 11.84 2.15 -4.53
C THR A 206 12.76 1.93 -3.33
N PHE A 207 12.86 0.69 -2.84
CA PHE A 207 13.77 0.33 -1.76
C PHE A 207 15.24 0.50 -2.16
N ILE A 208 15.63 0.02 -3.34
CA ILE A 208 17.01 0.15 -3.85
C ILE A 208 17.39 1.63 -4.00
N GLY A 209 16.52 2.45 -4.59
CA GLY A 209 16.73 3.90 -4.75
C GLY A 209 16.95 4.59 -3.39
N SER A 210 16.05 4.34 -2.44
CA SER A 210 16.15 4.90 -1.07
C SER A 210 17.42 4.48 -0.34
N ARG A 211 17.89 3.23 -0.54
CA ARG A 211 19.12 2.73 0.05
C ARG A 211 20.36 3.40 -0.54
N LYS A 212 20.39 3.60 -1.86
CA LYS A 212 21.50 4.27 -2.55
C LYS A 212 21.63 5.73 -2.13
N GLU A 213 20.52 6.45 -2.07
CA GLU A 213 20.49 7.85 -1.61
C GLU A 213 21.13 8.00 -0.23
N LYS A 214 20.73 7.15 0.73
CA LYS A 214 21.30 7.17 2.08
C LYS A 214 22.81 6.86 2.13
N ILE A 215 23.29 5.93 1.32
CA ILE A 215 24.74 5.62 1.25
C ILE A 215 25.52 6.83 0.76
N LEU A 216 24.99 7.54 -0.24
CA LEU A 216 25.61 8.74 -0.79
C LEU A 216 25.61 9.91 0.20
N GLU A 217 24.54 10.06 0.99
CA GLU A 217 24.50 11.04 2.09
C GLU A 217 25.58 10.77 3.15
N MET A 218 25.81 9.51 3.51
CA MET A 218 26.83 9.13 4.49
C MET A 218 28.26 9.25 3.93
N ALA A 219 28.44 9.12 2.62
CA ALA A 219 29.74 9.22 1.95
C ALA A 219 30.13 10.68 1.63
N ARG A 220 29.19 11.64 1.74
CA ARG A 220 29.50 13.06 1.53
C ARG A 220 30.47 13.50 2.64
N PRO A 221 31.67 14.01 2.30
CA PRO A 221 32.58 14.53 3.32
C PRO A 221 31.84 15.62 4.11
N PRO A 222 32.06 15.73 5.44
CA PRO A 222 31.53 16.84 6.20
C PRO A 222 31.97 18.12 5.49
N GLN A 223 31.02 18.85 4.92
CA GLN A 223 31.30 20.18 4.41
C GLN A 223 31.88 20.93 5.60
N PHE A 224 33.17 21.29 5.52
CA PHE A 224 33.79 22.15 6.50
C PHE A 224 32.84 23.32 6.72
N ALA A 225 32.56 23.62 7.98
CA ALA A 225 31.82 24.78 8.42
C ALA A 225 32.63 26.05 8.12
N GLU A 226 32.97 26.27 6.85
CA GLU A 226 33.57 27.49 6.34
C GLU A 226 32.46 28.43 5.88
N GLY A 227 32.45 29.62 6.50
CA GLY A 227 31.83 30.79 5.89
C GLY A 227 30.50 31.22 6.48
N THR A 228 30.49 31.63 7.74
CA THR A 228 29.75 32.85 8.18
C THR A 228 30.29 33.34 9.52
N ARG A 229 31.59 33.64 9.56
CA ARG A 229 32.07 34.82 10.29
C ARG A 229 32.19 35.94 9.25
N HIS A 230 31.08 36.59 8.95
CA HIS A 230 31.13 37.95 8.43
C HIS A 230 30.74 38.86 9.58
N VAL A 231 31.82 39.48 10.08
CA VAL A 231 31.99 40.74 10.84
C VAL A 231 30.71 41.54 11.08
#